data_AF-A0A973PU46-F1
#
_entry.id   AF-A0A973PU46-F1
#
_cell.length_a   1.000
_cell.length_b   1.000
_cell.length_c   1.000
_cell.angle_alpha   90.00
_cell.angle_beta   90.00
_cell.angle_gamma   90.00
#
_symmetry.space_group_name_H-M   'P 1'
#
loop_
_entity.id
_entity.type
_entity.pdbx_description
1 polymer ?
#
loop_
_entity_poly.entity_id
_entity_poly.type
_entity_poly.pdbx_seq_one_letter_code
_entity_poly.pdbx_strand_id
1 'polypeptide(L)'
;AAKIAQTLTGLLPDAVAAPLMSHAGVDRLNALNQAIDAVRRGGVISVIGVYGGMTDPMPMLRMFDKGVTLRMGQAHVRRWISQLMPLVTDDTDPLGVMDLTTHRMPLTEAPKAYEMFQKKANGAVKMLLQP
;
A
#
# COMPACT_ATOMS: atom_id res chain seq x y z
N ALA A 1 3.51 18.11 6.86
CA ALA A 1 4.17 17.47 8.02
C ALA A 1 4.61 16.03 7.71
N ALA A 2 3.70 15.07 7.51
CA ALA A 2 4.04 13.64 7.35
C ALA A 2 5.01 13.30 6.19
N LYS A 3 4.96 14.02 5.05
CA LYS A 3 5.94 13.84 3.96
C LYS A 3 7.37 14.16 4.40
N ILE A 4 7.55 15.22 5.17
CA ILE A 4 8.87 15.65 5.68
C ILE A 4 9.37 14.64 6.72
N ALA A 5 8.51 14.20 7.64
CA ALA A 5 8.86 13.20 8.64
C ALA A 5 9.29 11.86 8.03
N GLN A 6 8.57 11.35 7.02
CA GLN A 6 8.93 10.12 6.30
C GLN A 6 10.20 10.28 5.44
N THR A 7 10.41 11.44 4.82
CA THR A 7 11.63 11.69 4.04
C THR A 7 12.85 11.82 4.95
N LEU A 8 12.72 12.45 6.12
CA LEU A 8 13.81 12.60 7.09
C LEU A 8 14.20 11.28 7.76
N THR A 9 13.25 10.38 8.00
CA THR A 9 13.57 9.05 8.56
C THR A 9 14.36 8.18 7.57
N GLY A 10 14.17 8.34 6.25
CA GLY A 10 14.98 7.68 5.23
C GLY A 10 16.42 8.20 5.09
N LEU A 11 16.77 9.28 5.80
CA LEU A 11 18.13 9.85 5.86
C LEU A 11 18.89 9.50 7.14
N LEU A 12 18.23 8.83 8.10
CA LEU A 12 18.84 8.39 9.35
C LEU A 12 19.52 7.03 9.14
N PRO A 13 20.63 6.74 9.85
CA PRO A 13 21.21 5.40 9.87
C PRO A 13 20.18 4.36 10.32
N ASP A 14 20.17 3.18 9.69
CA ASP A 14 19.16 2.13 9.92
C ASP A 14 18.98 1.76 11.41
N ALA A 15 20.07 1.76 12.18
CA ALA A 15 20.07 1.46 13.62
C ALA A 15 19.27 2.47 14.47
N VAL A 16 19.03 3.68 13.96
CA VAL A 16 18.28 4.75 14.63
C VAL A 16 16.93 4.96 13.96
N ALA A 17 16.84 4.78 12.64
CA ALA A 17 15.61 4.92 11.87
C ALA A 17 14.53 3.90 12.29
N ALA A 18 14.92 2.62 12.44
CA ALA A 18 13.96 1.56 12.75
C ALA A 18 13.27 1.72 14.13
N PRO A 19 14.00 1.98 15.25
CA PRO A 19 13.36 2.22 16.55
C PRO A 19 12.51 3.50 16.60
N LEU A 20 12.94 4.58 15.92
CA LEU A 20 12.17 5.82 15.86
C LEU A 20 10.86 5.65 15.08
N MET A 21 10.89 4.94 13.95
CA MET A 21 9.68 4.61 13.20
C MET A 21 8.71 3.77 14.03
N SER A 22 9.21 2.77 14.77
CA SER A 22 8.35 1.88 15.56
C SER A 22 7.74 2.53 16.81
N HIS A 23 8.28 3.63 17.32
CA HIS A 23 7.80 4.26 18.57
C HIS A 23 7.21 5.67 18.40
N ALA A 24 7.63 6.40 17.37
CA ALA A 24 7.19 7.78 17.12
C ALA A 24 6.75 8.01 15.68
N GLY A 25 6.65 6.95 14.86
CA GLY A 25 6.15 7.02 13.51
C GLY A 25 4.68 7.45 13.49
N VAL A 26 4.37 8.42 12.63
CA VAL A 26 3.02 8.80 12.25
C VAL A 26 2.90 8.69 10.75
N ASP A 27 1.91 7.92 10.30
CA ASP A 27 1.64 7.66 8.90
C ASP A 27 0.90 8.81 8.22
N ARG A 28 0.74 8.67 6.90
CA ARG A 28 -0.13 9.54 6.12
C ARG A 28 -1.57 9.08 6.26
N LEU A 29 -2.28 9.69 7.21
CA LEU A 29 -3.64 9.29 7.55
C LEU A 29 -4.74 9.88 6.65
N ASN A 30 -4.43 10.77 5.71
CA ASN A 30 -5.45 11.49 4.93
C ASN A 30 -6.44 10.54 4.24
N ALA A 31 -5.97 9.50 3.56
CA ALA A 31 -6.85 8.54 2.87
C ALA A 31 -7.70 7.72 3.87
N LEU A 32 -7.13 7.32 5.00
CA LEU A 32 -7.83 6.58 6.04
C LEU A 32 -8.91 7.45 6.70
N ASN A 33 -8.58 8.70 7.04
CA ASN A 33 -9.54 9.65 7.59
C ASN A 33 -10.67 9.96 6.61
N GLN A 34 -10.35 10.13 5.32
CA GLN A 34 -11.38 10.27 4.28
C GLN A 34 -12.29 9.04 4.18
N ALA A 35 -11.75 7.83 4.30
CA ALA A 35 -12.56 6.61 4.33
C ALA A 35 -13.48 6.58 5.56
N ILE A 36 -12.99 6.99 6.74
CA ILE A 36 -13.79 7.11 7.97
C ILE A 36 -14.90 8.15 7.81
N ASP A 37 -14.64 9.25 7.12
CA ASP A 37 -15.63 10.31 6.89
C ASP A 37 -16.66 9.91 5.84
N ALA A 38 -16.26 9.19 4.79
CA ALA A 38 -17.13 8.77 3.69
C ALA A 38 -17.99 7.54 4.02
N VAL A 39 -17.52 6.64 4.90
CA VAL A 39 -18.26 5.41 5.20
C VAL A 39 -19.60 5.73 5.88
N ARG A 40 -20.66 5.04 5.44
CA ARG A 40 -21.98 5.09 6.09
C ARG A 40 -21.93 4.53 7.52
N ARG A 41 -22.91 4.88 8.35
CA ARG A 41 -23.10 4.27 9.67
C ARG A 41 -23.28 2.74 9.53
N GLY A 42 -22.67 1.97 10.42
CA GLY A 42 -22.59 0.51 10.38
C GLY A 42 -21.73 -0.06 9.24
N GLY A 43 -20.93 0.77 8.55
CA GLY A 43 -20.14 0.34 7.40
C GLY A 43 -18.81 -0.32 7.76
N VAL A 44 -18.19 -0.93 6.75
CA VAL A 44 -16.89 -1.61 6.86
C VAL A 44 -15.83 -0.83 6.09
N ILE A 45 -14.68 -0.61 6.73
CA ILE A 45 -13.47 -0.09 6.08
C ILE A 45 -12.45 -1.22 6.01
N SER A 46 -12.00 -1.55 4.80
CA SER A 46 -10.89 -2.48 4.57
C SER A 46 -9.61 -1.70 4.32
N VAL A 47 -8.66 -1.77 5.24
CA VAL A 47 -7.36 -1.11 5.13
C VAL A 47 -6.40 -2.07 4.45
N ILE A 48 -6.05 -1.76 3.21
CA ILE A 48 -4.99 -2.44 2.45
C ILE A 48 -3.86 -1.44 2.21
N GLY A 49 -2.68 -1.75 2.72
CA GLY A 49 -1.52 -0.84 2.78
C GLY A 49 -0.70 -1.10 4.04
N VAL A 50 0.53 -0.60 4.06
CA VAL A 50 1.42 -0.72 5.23
C VAL A 50 1.33 0.58 6.03
N TYR A 51 0.65 0.49 7.18
CA TYR A 51 0.66 1.51 8.23
C TYR A 51 1.58 1.00 9.34
N GLY A 52 2.71 1.66 9.53
CA GLY A 52 3.76 1.29 10.48
C GLY A 52 3.88 2.25 11.67
N GLY A 53 3.13 3.37 11.65
CA GLY A 53 3.10 4.35 12.71
C GLY A 53 2.34 3.83 13.93
N MET A 54 3.05 3.65 15.04
CA MET A 54 2.43 3.22 16.30
C MET A 54 1.68 4.34 17.03
N THR A 55 1.83 5.59 16.57
CA THR A 55 1.28 6.79 17.23
C THR A 55 0.27 7.52 16.33
N ASP A 56 -0.39 6.77 15.43
CA ASP A 56 -1.39 7.32 14.53
C ASP A 56 -2.64 7.81 15.29
N PRO A 57 -2.98 9.11 15.23
CA PRO A 57 -4.18 9.62 15.90
C PRO A 57 -5.45 9.16 15.18
N MET A 58 -6.25 8.32 15.85
CA MET A 58 -7.50 7.79 15.32
C MET A 58 -8.73 8.56 15.85
N PRO A 59 -9.70 8.92 15.00
CA PRO A 59 -10.90 9.68 15.40
C PRO A 59 -11.95 8.76 16.07
N MET A 60 -11.62 8.21 17.24
CA MET A 60 -12.40 7.18 17.92
C MET A 60 -13.86 7.55 18.15
N LEU A 61 -14.16 8.80 18.53
CA LEU A 61 -15.53 9.28 18.70
C LEU A 61 -16.36 9.10 17.42
N ARG A 62 -15.81 9.48 16.27
CA ARG A 62 -16.49 9.39 14.97
C ARG A 62 -16.66 7.95 14.53
N MET A 63 -15.62 7.13 14.72
CA MET A 63 -15.67 5.70 14.39
C MET A 63 -16.72 4.97 15.24
N PHE A 64 -16.81 5.31 16.53
CA PHE A 64 -17.79 4.77 17.47
C PHE A 64 -19.21 5.23 17.14
N ASP A 65 -19.43 6.54 16.97
CA ASP A 65 -20.74 7.10 16.58
C ASP A 65 -21.27 6.46 15.31
N LYS A 66 -20.40 6.27 14.32
CA LYS A 66 -20.75 5.58 13.07
C LYS A 66 -20.85 4.06 13.21
N GLY A 67 -20.43 3.43 14.30
CA GLY A 67 -20.39 1.96 14.41
C GLY A 67 -19.56 1.30 13.31
N VAL A 68 -18.36 1.83 13.03
CA VAL A 68 -17.50 1.36 11.95
C VAL A 68 -16.88 0.00 12.29
N THR A 69 -16.93 -0.94 11.34
CA THR A 69 -16.09 -2.14 11.36
C THR A 69 -14.80 -1.87 10.60
N LEU A 70 -13.65 -2.07 11.23
CA LEU A 70 -12.34 -1.94 10.59
C LEU A 70 -11.72 -3.31 10.36
N ARG A 71 -11.35 -3.63 9.12
CA ARG A 71 -10.63 -4.85 8.75
C ARG A 71 -9.30 -4.47 8.11
N MET A 72 -8.21 -5.05 8.59
CA MET A 72 -6.85 -4.67 8.18
C MET A 72 -5.92 -5.89 8.12
N GLY A 73 -4.77 -5.72 7.49
CA GLY A 73 -3.69 -6.71 7.49
C GLY A 73 -3.03 -6.88 6.13
N GLN A 74 -2.06 -7.79 6.10
CA GLN A 74 -1.40 -8.22 4.87
C GLN A 74 -2.36 -9.01 3.98
N ALA A 75 -2.05 -9.09 2.69
CA ALA A 75 -2.78 -9.97 1.78
C ALA A 75 -2.62 -11.43 2.24
N HIS A 76 -3.75 -12.12 2.46
CA HIS A 76 -3.76 -13.53 2.86
C HIS A 76 -3.50 -14.44 1.64
N VAL A 77 -2.36 -14.25 0.96
CA VAL A 77 -2.06 -14.87 -0.34
C VAL A 77 -2.27 -16.38 -0.29
N ARG A 78 -1.70 -17.06 0.71
CA ARG A 78 -1.80 -18.53 0.83
C ARG A 78 -3.23 -19.04 0.97
N ARG A 79 -4.12 -18.28 1.60
CA ARG A 79 -5.53 -18.62 1.76
C ARG A 79 -6.29 -18.54 0.43
N TRP A 80 -5.92 -17.60 -0.43
CA TRP A 80 -6.68 -17.27 -1.64
C TRP A 80 -6.05 -17.79 -2.93
N ILE A 81 -4.77 -18.19 -2.90
CA ILE A 81 -4.01 -18.54 -4.11
C ILE A 81 -4.69 -19.63 -4.96
N SER A 82 -5.26 -20.66 -4.34
CA SER A 82 -5.96 -21.73 -5.08
C SER A 82 -7.21 -21.25 -5.82
N GLN A 83 -7.88 -20.21 -5.32
CA GLN A 83 -9.06 -19.62 -5.95
C GLN A 83 -8.69 -18.57 -7.00
N LEU A 84 -7.60 -17.83 -6.78
CA LEU A 84 -7.17 -16.75 -7.66
C LEU A 84 -6.36 -17.24 -8.86
N MET A 85 -5.55 -18.29 -8.70
CA MET A 85 -4.70 -18.78 -9.79
C MET A 85 -5.48 -19.13 -11.06
N PRO A 86 -6.60 -19.88 -11.01
CA PRO A 86 -7.38 -20.15 -12.21
C PRO A 86 -7.85 -18.89 -12.93
N LEU A 87 -8.24 -17.85 -12.19
CA LEU A 87 -8.70 -16.57 -12.75
C LEU A 87 -7.57 -15.77 -13.40
N VAL A 88 -6.36 -15.82 -12.82
CA VAL A 88 -5.19 -15.10 -13.31
C VAL A 88 -4.55 -15.79 -14.53
N THR A 89 -4.70 -17.10 -14.64
CA THR A 89 -4.18 -17.90 -15.77
C THR A 89 -5.21 -18.17 -16.85
N ASP A 90 -6.43 -17.65 -16.70
CA ASP A 90 -7.48 -17.78 -17.71
C ASP A 90 -7.17 -16.84 -18.90
N ASP A 91 -7.09 -17.40 -20.11
CA ASP A 91 -6.76 -16.66 -21.34
C ASP A 91 -7.80 -15.60 -21.70
N THR A 92 -9.02 -15.69 -21.17
CA THR A 92 -10.05 -14.65 -21.33
C THR A 92 -9.78 -13.39 -20.50
N ASP A 93 -8.81 -13.47 -19.58
CA ASP A 93 -8.44 -12.42 -18.63
C ASP A 93 -9.65 -11.82 -17.88
N PRO A 94 -10.39 -12.63 -17.11
CA PRO A 94 -11.61 -12.20 -16.42
C PRO A 94 -11.35 -11.12 -15.36
N LEU A 95 -10.08 -10.95 -14.94
CA LEU A 95 -9.66 -9.94 -13.97
C LEU A 95 -9.02 -8.70 -14.61
N GLY A 96 -8.81 -8.70 -15.93
CA GLY A 96 -8.13 -7.61 -16.62
C GLY A 96 -6.71 -7.37 -16.09
N VAL A 97 -5.94 -8.43 -15.81
CA VAL A 97 -4.60 -8.31 -15.23
C VAL A 97 -3.50 -8.17 -16.28
N MET A 98 -3.79 -8.47 -17.55
CA MET A 98 -2.79 -8.49 -18.62
C MET A 98 -2.30 -7.09 -19.01
N ASP A 99 -3.12 -6.05 -18.80
CA ASP A 99 -2.78 -4.65 -19.06
C ASP A 99 -1.98 -3.97 -17.92
N LEU A 100 -1.89 -4.60 -16.75
CA LEU A 100 -1.21 -4.04 -15.59
C LEU A 100 0.28 -3.79 -15.86
N THR A 101 0.89 -4.62 -16.71
CA THR A 101 2.31 -4.51 -17.07
C THR A 101 2.52 -3.33 -18.02
N THR A 102 2.86 -2.16 -17.46
CA THR A 102 3.08 -0.96 -18.26
C THR A 102 4.46 -0.91 -18.92
N HIS A 103 5.45 -1.61 -18.38
CA HIS A 103 6.81 -1.61 -18.91
C HIS A 103 7.43 -3.01 -18.88
N ARG A 104 8.13 -3.37 -19.95
CA ARG A 104 8.92 -4.60 -20.08
C ARG A 104 10.37 -4.21 -20.39
N MET A 105 11.32 -4.71 -19.60
CA MET A 105 12.73 -4.31 -19.68
C MET A 105 13.63 -5.51 -19.39
N PRO A 106 14.86 -5.58 -19.95
CA PRO A 106 15.81 -6.62 -19.58
C PRO A 106 16.24 -6.47 -18.11
N LEU A 107 16.61 -7.57 -17.46
CA LEU A 107 17.03 -7.60 -16.05
C LEU A 107 18.25 -6.69 -15.79
N THR A 108 19.13 -6.53 -16.78
CA THR A 108 20.28 -5.61 -16.73
C THR A 108 19.88 -4.14 -16.56
N GLU A 109 18.65 -3.76 -16.92
CA GLU A 109 18.10 -2.41 -16.72
C GLU A 109 17.28 -2.27 -15.42
N ALA A 110 17.29 -3.25 -14.52
CA ALA A 110 16.55 -3.17 -13.26
C ALA A 110 16.77 -1.86 -12.49
N PRO A 111 17.99 -1.30 -12.33
CA PRO A 111 18.18 -0.03 -11.62
C PRO A 111 17.35 1.12 -12.19
N LYS A 112 17.29 1.22 -13.53
CA LYS A 112 16.50 2.22 -14.25
C LYS A 112 15.00 1.98 -14.08
N ALA A 113 14.56 0.72 -14.08
CA ALA A 113 13.16 0.37 -13.83
C ALA A 113 12.71 0.79 -12.41
N TYR A 114 13.55 0.56 -11.40
CA TYR A 114 13.30 1.01 -10.02
C TYR A 114 13.23 2.54 -9.92
N GLU A 115 14.16 3.25 -10.57
CA GLU A 115 14.16 4.72 -10.59
C GLU A 115 12.87 5.26 -11.23
N MET A 116 12.47 4.72 -12.38
CA MET A 116 11.25 5.12 -13.09
C MET A 116 10.01 4.89 -12.22
N PHE A 117 9.90 3.73 -11.58
CA PHE A 117 8.78 3.39 -10.68
C PHE A 117 8.73 4.30 -9.45
N GLN A 118 9.88 4.54 -8.80
CA GLN A 118 9.97 5.42 -7.63
C GLN A 118 9.55 6.86 -7.97
N LYS A 119 10.00 7.38 -9.12
CA LYS A 119 9.65 8.72 -9.61
C LYS A 119 8.24 8.80 -10.20
N LYS A 120 7.54 7.67 -10.35
CA LYS A 120 6.24 7.57 -11.03
C LYS A 120 6.26 8.19 -12.43
N ALA A 121 7.39 8.06 -13.12
CA ALA A 121 7.59 8.63 -14.46
C ALA A 121 6.93 7.74 -15.52
N ASN A 122 6.61 8.32 -16.68
CA ASN A 122 6.14 7.60 -17.88
C ASN A 122 4.93 6.68 -17.65
N GLY A 123 4.06 6.97 -16.67
CA GLY A 123 2.92 6.10 -16.35
C GLY A 123 3.34 4.75 -15.76
N ALA A 124 4.47 4.68 -15.05
CA ALA A 124 4.91 3.45 -14.39
C ALA A 124 3.87 2.95 -13.36
N VAL A 125 3.39 1.72 -13.56
CA VAL A 125 2.44 1.02 -12.68
C VAL A 125 3.00 -0.35 -12.29
N LYS A 126 3.44 -1.15 -13.27
CA LYS A 126 4.11 -2.44 -13.04
C LYS A 126 5.26 -2.62 -14.02
N MET A 127 6.45 -2.88 -13.47
CA MET A 127 7.65 -3.20 -14.23
C MET A 127 7.77 -4.72 -14.32
N LEU A 128 7.89 -5.26 -15.53
CA LEU A 128 8.25 -6.65 -15.77
C LEU A 128 9.71 -6.71 -16.24
N LEU A 129 10.53 -7.42 -15.48
CA LEU A 129 11.94 -7.65 -15.81
C LEU A 129 12.08 -9.02 -16.47
N GLN A 130 12.67 -9.04 -17.68
CA GLN A 130 12.95 -10.25 -18.43
C GLN A 130 14.43 -10.64 -18.23
N PRO A 131 14.71 -11.86 -17.72
CA PRO A 131 16.07 -12.35 -17.52
C PRO A 131 16.92 -12.30 -18.80
#